data_AF-A0A9P0QNI7-F1
#
_entry.id   AF-A0A9P0QNI7-F1
#
_cell.length_a   1.000
_cell.length_b   1.000
_cell.length_c   1.000
_cell.angle_alpha   90.00
_cell.angle_beta   90.00
_cell.angle_gamma   90.00
#
_symmetry.space_group_name_H-M   'P 1'
#
loop_
_entity.id
_entity.type
_entity.pdbx_description
1 polymer ?
#
loop_
_entity_poly.entity_id
_entity_poly.type
_entity_poly.pdbx_seq_one_letter_code
_entity_poly.pdbx_strand_id
1 'polypeptide(L)'
;MTSGLWIIGYGSLIFKPPPHTEFRLDGYLKGFVRRFWQSSSDHRGTPESPGRVVTLVSLKDIKANKDLLTSVYTHELRHRSEFDDDADILEDDLKVWGCAYYVAPENAEFVRQYLEVREQDGYTLHNVPFHVTSAIPPSIQSKLKQSETGEYFLESSIYIGTIDNKSFIGPEEPLVTARVISGSRGPSGENSEYLLNLGNAIKELEARSSMKDYYLQQLVTSVLELSK
;
A
#
# COMPACT_ATOMS: atom_id res chain seq x y z
N MET A 1 -15.44 22.97 15.48
CA MET A 1 -15.32 22.80 14.02
C MET A 1 -14.57 21.50 13.79
N THR A 2 -15.16 20.54 13.08
CA THR A 2 -14.47 19.32 12.69
C THR A 2 -13.32 19.66 11.76
N SER A 3 -12.16 19.02 11.93
CA SER A 3 -11.07 19.14 10.96
C SER A 3 -11.36 18.24 9.75
N GLY A 4 -10.88 18.65 8.57
CA GLY A 4 -10.93 17.79 7.38
C GLY A 4 -10.13 16.51 7.60
N LEU A 5 -10.39 15.50 6.78
CA LEU A 5 -9.75 14.19 6.84
C LEU A 5 -8.71 14.06 5.72
N TRP A 6 -7.50 13.68 6.08
CA TRP A 6 -6.53 13.14 5.13
C TRP A 6 -6.46 11.62 5.28
N ILE A 7 -6.58 10.90 4.16
CA ILE A 7 -6.47 9.44 4.11
C ILE A 7 -5.52 8.99 3.01
N ILE A 8 -4.62 8.07 3.32
CA ILE A 8 -3.66 7.48 2.38
C ILE A 8 -4.24 6.20 1.78
N GLY A 9 -4.11 6.06 0.46
CA GLY A 9 -4.31 4.83 -0.28
C GLY A 9 -2.99 4.27 -0.82
N TYR A 10 -2.71 3.00 -0.51
CA TYR A 10 -1.59 2.24 -1.07
C TYR A 10 -2.03 0.97 -1.83
N GLY A 11 -3.34 0.69 -1.83
CA GLY A 11 -3.98 -0.43 -2.50
C GLY A 11 -5.15 0.04 -3.36
N SER A 12 -6.33 -0.55 -3.15
CA SER A 12 -7.52 -0.24 -3.95
C SER A 12 -7.89 1.24 -3.98
N LEU A 13 -7.60 2.01 -2.93
CA LEU A 13 -7.89 3.44 -2.89
C LEU A 13 -7.21 4.23 -4.01
N ILE A 14 -6.08 3.77 -4.56
CA ILE A 14 -5.36 4.44 -5.65
C ILE A 14 -6.21 4.49 -6.94
N PHE A 15 -6.89 3.39 -7.27
CA PHE A 15 -7.74 3.26 -8.46
C PHE A 15 -9.25 3.36 -8.16
N LYS A 16 -9.64 3.29 -6.89
CA LYS A 16 -11.02 3.47 -6.40
C LYS A 16 -11.02 4.45 -5.21
N PRO A 17 -10.90 5.77 -5.47
CA PRO A 17 -10.80 6.81 -4.44
C PRO A 17 -11.99 6.82 -3.48
N PRO A 18 -11.83 7.41 -2.27
CA PRO A 18 -12.96 7.62 -1.38
C PRO A 18 -13.93 8.67 -1.95
N PRO A 19 -15.23 8.58 -1.64
CA PRO A 19 -16.20 9.58 -2.05
C PRO A 19 -15.89 10.94 -1.40
N HIS A 20 -16.42 12.03 -1.97
CA HIS A 20 -16.21 13.40 -1.47
C HIS A 20 -14.75 13.87 -1.39
N THR A 21 -13.87 13.24 -2.16
CA THR A 21 -12.48 13.70 -2.33
C THR A 21 -12.47 15.10 -2.97
N GLU A 22 -11.81 16.05 -2.32
CA GLU A 22 -11.56 17.38 -2.90
C GLU A 22 -10.15 17.49 -3.50
N PHE A 23 -9.16 16.93 -2.81
CA PHE A 23 -7.78 16.91 -3.29
C PHE A 23 -7.23 15.50 -3.28
N ARG A 24 -6.44 15.18 -4.30
CA ARG A 24 -5.59 13.99 -4.39
C ARG A 24 -4.15 14.45 -4.56
N LEU A 25 -3.25 13.94 -3.73
CA LEU A 25 -1.81 14.15 -3.84
C LEU A 25 -1.16 12.79 -4.06
N ASP A 26 -0.43 12.65 -5.16
CA ASP A 26 0.40 11.47 -5.40
C ASP A 26 1.77 11.65 -4.72
N GLY A 27 2.33 10.53 -4.27
CA GLY A 27 3.50 10.51 -3.41
C GLY A 27 3.85 9.11 -2.92
N TYR A 28 4.65 9.04 -1.86
CA TYR A 28 5.13 7.77 -1.32
C TYR A 28 5.26 7.77 0.20
N LEU A 29 5.24 6.57 0.76
CA LEU A 29 5.58 6.27 2.15
C LEU A 29 7.06 5.87 2.25
N LYS A 30 7.70 6.14 3.39
CA LYS A 30 9.06 5.65 3.74
C LYS A 30 8.97 4.63 4.87
N GLY A 31 9.90 3.68 4.92
CA GLY A 31 9.96 2.67 5.98
C GLY A 31 8.89 1.58 5.90
N PHE A 32 8.28 1.36 4.73
CA PHE A 32 7.29 0.30 4.52
C PHE A 32 7.60 -0.48 3.25
N VAL A 33 7.14 -1.73 3.21
CA VAL A 33 6.99 -2.50 1.96
C VAL A 33 5.53 -2.88 1.76
N ARG A 34 5.10 -2.93 0.49
CA ARG A 34 3.76 -3.39 0.11
C ARG A 34 3.82 -4.87 -0.26
N ARG A 35 2.93 -5.68 0.32
CA ARG A 35 2.84 -7.12 0.03
C ARG A 35 1.39 -7.58 -0.06
N PHE A 36 1.11 -8.55 -0.93
CA PHE A 36 -0.18 -9.25 -1.02
C PHE A 36 -0.31 -10.32 0.08
N TRP A 37 0.03 -9.94 1.32
CA TRP A 37 0.08 -10.84 2.48
C TRP A 37 -1.13 -10.70 3.41
N GLN A 38 -2.20 -10.08 2.92
CA GLN A 38 -3.47 -10.03 3.62
C GLN A 38 -4.46 -10.97 2.91
N SER A 39 -4.97 -11.95 3.65
CA SER A 39 -6.09 -12.80 3.24
C SER A 39 -7.36 -11.95 3.06
N SER A 40 -8.12 -12.20 2.00
CA SER A 40 -9.43 -11.55 1.76
C SER A 40 -10.52 -12.60 1.59
N SER A 41 -11.41 -12.67 2.58
CA SER A 41 -12.54 -13.63 2.61
C SER A 41 -13.89 -13.02 2.24
N ASP A 42 -13.98 -11.69 2.13
CA ASP A 42 -15.23 -10.94 1.97
C ASP A 42 -15.28 -10.06 0.70
N HIS A 43 -14.12 -9.78 0.09
CA HIS A 43 -14.02 -8.94 -1.10
C HIS A 43 -13.51 -9.70 -2.33
N ARG A 44 -12.29 -10.22 -2.28
CA ARG A 44 -11.58 -10.82 -3.44
C ARG A 44 -11.43 -12.34 -3.35
N GLY A 45 -12.02 -12.95 -2.33
CA GLY A 45 -12.20 -14.40 -2.20
C GLY A 45 -13.47 -14.71 -1.41
N THR A 46 -13.53 -15.92 -0.87
CA THR A 46 -14.58 -16.40 0.05
C THR A 46 -13.93 -16.95 1.32
N PRO A 47 -14.70 -17.24 2.39
CA PRO A 47 -14.16 -17.91 3.58
C PRO A 47 -13.48 -19.26 3.26
N GLU A 48 -14.00 -20.02 2.29
CA GLU A 48 -13.48 -21.33 1.88
C GLU A 48 -12.30 -21.22 0.91
N SER A 49 -12.24 -20.14 0.12
CA SER A 49 -11.17 -19.89 -0.85
C SER A 49 -10.77 -18.41 -0.79
N PRO A 50 -10.01 -18.01 0.24
CA PRO A 50 -9.65 -16.61 0.45
C PRO A 50 -8.67 -16.12 -0.62
N GLY A 51 -8.88 -14.88 -1.05
CA GLY A 51 -7.97 -14.18 -1.94
C GLY A 51 -6.75 -13.61 -1.20
N ARG A 52 -6.01 -12.77 -1.90
CA ARG A 52 -4.89 -11.97 -1.43
C ARG A 52 -5.12 -10.51 -1.80
N VAL A 53 -5.00 -9.63 -0.82
CA VAL A 53 -5.01 -8.17 -0.99
C VAL A 53 -3.78 -7.58 -0.32
N VAL A 54 -3.52 -6.29 -0.56
CA VAL A 54 -2.29 -5.64 -0.09
C VAL A 54 -2.38 -5.20 1.36
N THR A 55 -1.31 -5.40 2.10
CA THR A 55 -1.02 -4.70 3.34
C THR A 55 0.36 -4.03 3.27
N LEU A 56 0.71 -3.27 4.30
CA LEU A 56 2.04 -2.71 4.52
C LEU A 56 2.71 -3.43 5.68
N VAL A 57 3.99 -3.74 5.51
CA VAL A 57 4.86 -4.24 6.59
C VAL A 57 5.86 -3.14 6.92
N SER A 58 5.97 -2.78 8.19
CA SER A 58 6.84 -1.69 8.62
C SER A 58 8.30 -2.13 8.72
N LEU A 59 9.25 -1.19 8.59
CA LEU A 59 10.68 -1.44 8.81
C LEU A 59 10.92 -2.04 10.20
N LYS A 60 10.15 -1.62 11.22
CA LYS A 60 10.22 -2.17 12.57
C LYS A 60 9.91 -3.67 12.57
N ASP A 61 8.84 -4.09 11.89
CA ASP A 61 8.42 -5.49 11.82
C ASP A 61 9.41 -6.33 10.99
N ILE A 62 9.93 -5.75 9.90
CA ILE A 62 10.98 -6.36 9.07
C ILE A 62 12.24 -6.62 9.90
N LYS A 63 12.73 -5.65 10.66
CA LYS A 63 13.92 -5.82 11.50
C LYS A 63 13.70 -6.84 12.63
N ALA A 64 12.46 -7.00 13.09
CA ALA A 64 12.12 -7.95 14.14
C ALA A 64 11.93 -9.40 13.65
N ASN A 65 11.80 -9.63 12.34
CA ASN A 65 11.48 -10.93 11.77
C ASN A 65 12.36 -11.27 10.55
N LYS A 66 13.24 -12.26 10.72
CA LYS A 66 14.20 -12.69 9.68
C LYS A 66 13.53 -13.18 8.39
N ASP A 67 12.37 -13.81 8.47
CA ASP A 67 11.70 -14.33 7.28
C ASP A 67 11.11 -13.19 6.43
N LEU A 68 10.70 -12.08 7.07
CA LEU A 68 10.27 -10.86 6.35
C LEU A 68 11.47 -10.16 5.71
N LEU A 69 12.64 -10.20 6.36
CA LEU A 69 13.88 -9.59 5.90
C LEU A 69 14.36 -10.16 4.56
N THR A 70 14.33 -11.49 4.37
CA THR A 70 14.69 -12.14 3.10
C THR A 70 13.84 -11.64 1.92
N SER A 71 12.54 -11.40 2.16
CA SER A 71 11.67 -10.82 1.13
C SER A 71 12.12 -9.42 0.71
N VAL A 72 12.66 -8.62 1.63
CA VAL A 72 13.11 -7.25 1.38
C VAL A 72 14.38 -7.21 0.52
N TYR A 73 15.34 -8.09 0.81
CA TYR A 73 16.55 -8.20 -0.02
C TYR A 73 16.25 -8.63 -1.46
N THR A 74 15.27 -9.51 -1.62
CA THR A 74 14.87 -10.02 -2.94
C THR A 74 14.24 -8.95 -3.85
N HIS A 75 13.52 -7.97 -3.29
CA HIS A 75 12.71 -7.05 -4.11
C HIS A 75 13.13 -5.57 -3.99
N GLU A 76 13.43 -5.08 -2.79
CA GLU A 76 13.78 -3.68 -2.55
C GLU A 76 15.29 -3.45 -2.57
N LEU A 77 16.09 -4.35 -2.00
CA LEU A 77 17.55 -4.21 -1.90
C LEU A 77 18.31 -5.09 -2.88
N ARG A 78 17.79 -5.28 -4.10
CA ARG A 78 18.32 -6.17 -5.15
C ARG A 78 19.80 -5.96 -5.53
N HIS A 79 20.36 -4.82 -5.17
CA HIS A 79 21.75 -4.45 -5.43
C HIS A 79 22.66 -4.60 -4.20
N ARG A 80 22.10 -4.93 -3.03
CA ARG A 80 22.82 -5.21 -1.80
C ARG A 80 22.81 -6.72 -1.56
N SER A 81 23.92 -7.24 -1.06
CA SER A 81 24.01 -8.63 -0.63
C SER A 81 23.28 -8.82 0.70
N GLU A 82 22.60 -9.95 0.92
CA GLU A 82 22.10 -10.36 2.25
C GLU A 82 23.25 -10.54 3.26
N PHE A 83 24.48 -10.64 2.77
CA PHE A 83 25.72 -10.80 3.55
C PHE A 83 26.52 -9.49 3.74
N ASP A 84 25.98 -8.34 3.32
CA ASP A 84 26.53 -7.03 3.71
C ASP A 84 26.13 -6.76 5.17
N ASP A 85 26.86 -7.40 6.09
CA ASP A 85 26.51 -7.52 7.53
C ASP A 85 26.47 -6.17 8.30
N ASP A 86 26.93 -5.06 7.71
CA ASP A 86 27.10 -3.77 8.41
C ASP A 86 26.20 -2.61 7.93
N ALA A 87 25.39 -2.79 6.87
CA ALA A 87 24.51 -1.73 6.39
C ALA A 87 23.08 -1.86 6.95
N ASP A 88 22.81 -1.14 8.03
CA ASP A 88 21.48 -1.00 8.62
C ASP A 88 20.46 -0.55 7.55
N ILE A 89 19.37 -1.31 7.35
CA ILE A 89 18.27 -0.89 6.45
C ILE A 89 17.63 0.37 7.03
N LEU A 90 17.57 1.44 6.22
CA LEU A 90 17.00 2.73 6.59
C LEU A 90 15.59 2.89 6.03
N GLU A 91 14.81 3.82 6.59
CA GLU A 91 13.47 4.11 6.07
C GLU A 91 13.48 4.57 4.61
N ASP A 92 14.52 5.31 4.21
CA ASP A 92 14.70 5.79 2.83
C ASP A 92 15.02 4.67 1.83
N ASP A 93 15.44 3.49 2.32
CA ASP A 93 15.64 2.32 1.47
C ASP A 93 14.31 1.66 1.09
N LEU A 94 13.23 1.88 1.87
CA LEU A 94 11.94 1.20 1.71
C LEU A 94 10.85 2.22 1.38
N LYS A 95 10.42 2.27 0.11
CA LYS A 95 9.43 3.24 -0.35
C LYS A 95 8.24 2.60 -1.04
N VAL A 96 7.04 3.07 -0.72
CA VAL A 96 5.79 2.57 -1.32
C VAL A 96 5.02 3.72 -1.97
N TRP A 97 4.77 3.60 -3.27
CA TRP A 97 3.90 4.51 -4.01
C TRP A 97 2.45 4.46 -3.49
N GLY A 98 1.83 5.63 -3.38
CA GLY A 98 0.43 5.76 -3.01
C GLY A 98 -0.15 7.14 -3.35
N CYS A 99 -1.31 7.43 -2.77
CA CYS A 99 -2.02 8.70 -2.90
C CYS A 99 -2.56 9.13 -1.54
N ALA A 100 -2.55 10.42 -1.23
CA ALA A 100 -3.26 11.01 -0.10
C ALA A 100 -4.48 11.79 -0.60
N TYR A 101 -5.63 11.56 0.03
CA TYR A 101 -6.90 12.20 -0.31
C TYR A 101 -7.35 13.11 0.82
N TYR A 102 -7.76 14.33 0.49
CA TYR A 102 -8.41 15.24 1.41
C TYR A 102 -9.92 15.23 1.23
N VAL A 103 -10.63 15.17 2.34
CA VAL A 103 -12.08 15.29 2.45
C VAL A 103 -12.40 16.42 3.41
N ALA A 104 -13.29 17.33 2.99
CA ALA A 104 -13.68 18.46 3.81
C ALA A 104 -14.45 18.07 5.08
N PRO A 105 -14.42 18.91 6.13
CA PRO A 105 -15.03 18.63 7.44
C PRO A 105 -16.46 18.11 7.42
N GLU A 106 -17.29 18.59 6.49
CA GLU A 106 -18.70 18.23 6.33
C GLU A 106 -18.91 16.78 5.87
N ASN A 107 -17.95 16.20 5.15
CA ASN A 107 -18.02 14.83 4.62
C ASN A 107 -17.06 13.86 5.35
N ALA A 108 -16.18 14.38 6.22
CA ALA A 108 -15.14 13.59 6.87
C ALA A 108 -15.72 12.40 7.65
N GLU A 109 -16.81 12.58 8.38
CA GLU A 109 -17.40 11.52 9.19
C GLU A 109 -18.05 10.41 8.35
N PHE A 110 -18.77 10.79 7.30
CA PHE A 110 -19.31 9.84 6.34
C PHE A 110 -18.21 9.00 5.69
N VAL A 111 -17.09 9.64 5.30
CA VAL A 111 -15.97 8.93 4.68
C VAL A 111 -15.27 8.00 5.69
N ARG A 112 -15.14 8.38 6.97
CA ARG A 112 -14.61 7.46 7.99
C ARG A 112 -15.44 6.19 8.09
N GLN A 113 -16.76 6.32 8.23
CA GLN A 113 -17.67 5.16 8.31
C GLN A 113 -17.65 4.31 7.04
N TYR A 114 -17.59 4.95 5.88
CA TYR A 114 -17.42 4.26 4.60
C TYR A 114 -16.13 3.42 4.57
N LEU A 115 -15.02 3.97 5.07
CA LEU A 115 -13.73 3.27 5.11
C LEU A 115 -13.69 2.18 6.19
N GLU A 116 -14.32 2.37 7.34
CA GLU A 116 -14.41 1.34 8.38
C GLU A 116 -15.08 0.06 7.86
N VAL A 117 -16.14 0.19 7.06
CA VAL A 117 -16.79 -0.96 6.40
C VAL A 117 -15.90 -1.57 5.34
N ARG A 118 -15.19 -0.74 4.57
CA ARG A 118 -14.32 -1.19 3.46
C ARG A 118 -13.08 -1.94 3.95
N GLU A 119 -12.60 -1.65 5.14
CA GLU A 119 -11.34 -2.17 5.70
C GLU A 119 -11.59 -3.11 6.91
N GLN A 120 -12.81 -3.65 7.05
CA GLN A 120 -13.28 -4.41 8.22
C GLN A 120 -12.49 -5.69 8.56
N ASP A 121 -11.73 -6.27 7.61
CA ASP A 121 -10.97 -7.52 7.77
C ASP A 121 -9.64 -7.34 8.54
N GLY A 122 -9.72 -6.64 9.67
CA GLY A 122 -8.66 -6.48 10.67
C GLY A 122 -7.63 -5.40 10.34
N TYR A 123 -7.91 -4.51 9.38
CA TYR A 123 -7.10 -3.32 9.22
C TYR A 123 -7.33 -2.39 10.41
N THR A 124 -6.26 -1.75 10.85
CA THR A 124 -6.28 -0.78 11.94
C THR A 124 -5.83 0.58 11.42
N LEU A 125 -6.33 1.66 12.02
CA LEU A 125 -6.00 3.01 11.61
C LEU A 125 -4.67 3.46 12.24
N HIS A 126 -3.75 3.95 11.42
CA HIS A 126 -2.46 4.52 11.81
C HIS A 126 -2.33 5.93 11.25
N ASN A 127 -1.43 6.74 11.82
CA ASN A 127 -1.01 8.00 11.22
C ASN A 127 0.46 7.91 10.83
N VAL A 128 0.78 8.26 9.59
CA VAL A 128 2.14 8.20 9.05
C VAL A 128 2.44 9.42 8.17
N PRO A 129 3.72 9.80 8.02
CA PRO A 129 4.12 10.82 7.06
C PRO A 129 4.00 10.30 5.63
N PHE A 130 3.37 11.10 4.77
CA PHE A 130 3.25 10.85 3.34
C PHE A 130 4.02 11.92 2.54
N HIS A 131 5.03 11.50 1.78
CA HIS A 131 5.91 12.38 1.01
C HIS A 131 5.31 12.66 -0.36
N VAL A 132 5.06 13.93 -0.66
CA VAL A 132 4.31 14.37 -1.85
C VAL A 132 5.26 14.62 -3.02
N THR A 133 4.94 14.07 -4.19
CA THR A 133 5.71 14.24 -5.43
C THR A 133 4.91 14.90 -6.55
N SER A 134 3.59 14.91 -6.43
CA SER A 134 2.69 15.64 -7.32
C SER A 134 2.75 17.15 -7.09
N ALA A 135 2.19 17.92 -8.05
CA ALA A 135 2.04 19.36 -7.87
C ALA A 135 1.06 19.66 -6.72
N ILE A 136 1.48 20.51 -5.80
CA ILE A 136 0.67 20.87 -4.62
C ILE A 136 -0.18 22.10 -4.96
N PRO A 137 -1.51 22.03 -4.84
CA PRO A 137 -2.38 23.19 -5.02
C PRO A 137 -2.04 24.29 -3.99
N PRO A 138 -1.96 25.58 -4.41
CA PRO A 138 -1.64 26.68 -3.50
C PRO A 138 -2.58 26.80 -2.30
N SER A 139 -3.84 26.39 -2.46
CA SER A 139 -4.87 26.40 -1.41
C SER A 139 -4.58 25.45 -0.23
N ILE A 140 -3.76 24.43 -0.44
CA ILE A 140 -3.43 23.43 0.58
C ILE A 140 -1.95 23.37 0.93
N GLN A 141 -1.10 24.13 0.22
CA GLN A 141 0.35 24.12 0.43
C GLN A 141 0.73 24.44 1.88
N SER A 142 0.03 25.37 2.54
CA SER A 142 0.24 25.72 3.96
C SER A 142 -0.13 24.60 4.94
N LYS A 143 -0.87 23.57 4.50
CA LYS A 143 -1.22 22.39 5.31
C LYS A 143 -0.12 21.32 5.27
N LEU A 144 0.82 21.41 4.33
CA LEU A 144 1.94 20.48 4.21
C LEU A 144 3.14 21.02 4.99
N LYS A 145 3.98 20.10 5.46
CA LYS A 145 5.28 20.39 6.07
C LYS A 145 6.37 20.18 5.03
N GLN A 146 7.53 20.80 5.24
CA GLN A 146 8.75 20.51 4.48
C GLN A 146 9.76 19.80 5.38
N SER A 147 10.44 18.79 4.84
CA SER A 147 11.62 18.18 5.45
C SER A 147 12.82 19.12 5.34
N GLU A 148 13.91 18.78 6.04
CA GLU A 148 15.21 19.48 5.91
C GLU A 148 15.76 19.41 4.47
N THR A 149 15.41 18.37 3.72
CA THR A 149 15.77 18.19 2.31
C THR A 149 14.85 18.94 1.35
N GLY A 150 13.85 19.68 1.86
CA GLY A 150 12.88 20.43 1.07
C GLY A 150 11.75 19.59 0.47
N GLU A 151 11.65 18.30 0.83
CA GLU A 151 10.54 17.44 0.42
C GLU A 151 9.27 17.82 1.19
N TYR A 152 8.16 17.99 0.48
CA TYR A 152 6.88 18.19 1.14
C TYR A 152 6.32 16.88 1.66
N PHE A 153 5.75 16.91 2.86
CA PHE A 153 5.03 15.78 3.43
C PHE A 153 3.83 16.23 4.28
N LEU A 154 2.91 15.31 4.55
CA LEU A 154 1.84 15.53 5.51
C LEU A 154 1.62 14.30 6.38
N GLU A 155 1.19 14.52 7.62
CA GLU A 155 0.68 13.45 8.49
C GLU A 155 -0.73 13.09 8.04
N SER A 156 -0.96 11.83 7.70
CA SER A 156 -2.25 11.37 7.21
C SER A 156 -2.59 10.01 7.78
N SER A 157 -3.89 9.77 7.93
CA SER A 157 -4.39 8.47 8.37
C SER A 157 -4.25 7.42 7.26
N ILE A 158 -4.04 6.17 7.65
CA ILE A 158 -3.87 5.02 6.76
C ILE A 158 -4.40 3.77 7.46
N TYR A 159 -5.07 2.89 6.72
CA TYR A 159 -5.52 1.59 7.23
C TYR A 159 -4.46 0.53 6.95
N ILE A 160 -3.97 -0.21 7.94
CA ILE A 160 -2.95 -1.26 7.77
C ILE A 160 -3.40 -2.56 8.45
N GLY A 161 -3.38 -3.66 7.71
CA GLY A 161 -3.50 -5.02 8.27
C GLY A 161 -2.14 -5.42 8.84
N THR A 162 -1.96 -5.20 10.14
CA THR A 162 -0.67 -5.43 10.82
C THR A 162 -0.29 -6.91 10.80
N ILE A 163 0.99 -7.21 11.09
CA ILE A 163 1.47 -8.61 11.12
C ILE A 163 0.78 -9.47 12.20
N ASP A 164 0.20 -8.84 13.22
CA ASP A 164 -0.55 -9.51 14.29
C ASP A 164 -2.02 -9.80 13.88
N ASN A 165 -2.46 -9.34 12.71
CA ASN A 165 -3.81 -9.59 12.22
C ASN A 165 -3.98 -11.08 11.88
N LYS A 166 -5.10 -11.68 12.31
CA LYS A 166 -5.51 -13.06 11.94
C LYS A 166 -5.52 -13.33 10.43
N SER A 167 -5.72 -12.29 9.63
CA SER A 167 -5.76 -12.35 8.16
C SER A 167 -4.39 -12.11 7.53
N PHE A 168 -3.34 -11.80 8.30
CA PHE A 168 -1.97 -11.75 7.80
C PHE A 168 -1.47 -13.16 7.52
N ILE A 169 -1.00 -13.41 6.29
CA ILE A 169 -0.53 -14.73 5.84
C ILE A 169 0.95 -14.71 5.42
N GLY A 170 1.63 -13.58 5.60
CA GLY A 170 3.01 -13.39 5.18
C GLY A 170 4.03 -14.05 6.14
N PRO A 171 5.27 -14.26 5.67
CA PRO A 171 5.69 -14.10 4.28
C PRO A 171 5.16 -15.22 3.38
N GLU A 172 4.77 -14.89 2.16
CA GLU A 172 4.34 -15.83 1.12
C GLU A 172 5.08 -15.52 -0.20
N GLU A 173 5.59 -16.58 -0.83
CA GLU A 173 6.32 -16.51 -2.09
C GLU A 173 5.45 -15.96 -3.24
N PRO A 174 5.96 -15.06 -4.10
CA PRO A 174 5.17 -14.42 -5.16
C PRO A 174 4.44 -15.41 -6.07
N LEU A 175 5.03 -16.57 -6.39
CA LEU A 175 4.38 -17.58 -7.22
C LEU A 175 3.21 -18.28 -6.51
N VAL A 176 3.31 -18.47 -5.20
CA VAL A 176 2.20 -19.02 -4.38
C VAL A 176 1.07 -17.99 -4.32
N THR A 177 1.40 -16.73 -4.02
CA THR A 177 0.45 -15.61 -4.06
C THR A 177 -0.22 -15.49 -5.43
N ALA A 178 0.54 -15.59 -6.52
CA ALA A 178 0.03 -15.52 -7.89
C ALA A 178 -1.01 -16.61 -8.17
N ARG A 179 -0.74 -17.88 -7.78
CA ARG A 179 -1.69 -18.98 -7.96
C ARG A 179 -3.02 -18.75 -7.24
N VAL A 180 -2.96 -18.24 -6.00
CA VAL A 180 -4.17 -17.88 -5.25
C VAL A 180 -4.93 -16.77 -5.96
N ILE A 181 -4.24 -15.70 -6.36
CA ILE A 181 -4.85 -14.56 -7.06
C ILE A 181 -5.49 -14.99 -8.39
N SER A 182 -4.84 -15.85 -9.16
CA SER A 182 -5.38 -16.35 -10.43
C SER A 182 -6.65 -17.21 -10.26
N GLY A 183 -6.79 -17.91 -9.13
CA GLY A 183 -7.94 -18.79 -8.88
C GLY A 183 -9.07 -18.19 -8.02
N SER A 184 -8.85 -17.04 -7.38
CA SER A 184 -9.78 -16.51 -6.37
C SER A 184 -10.74 -15.46 -6.94
N ARG A 185 -11.99 -15.52 -6.46
CA ARG A 185 -13.04 -14.54 -6.76
C ARG A 185 -13.92 -14.35 -5.54
N GLY A 186 -14.27 -13.11 -5.25
CA GLY A 186 -15.20 -12.76 -4.18
C GLY A 186 -16.33 -11.84 -4.66
N PRO A 187 -17.15 -11.32 -3.71
CA PRO A 187 -18.25 -10.41 -4.02
C PRO A 187 -17.83 -9.14 -4.77
N SER A 188 -16.58 -8.70 -4.61
CA SER A 188 -16.03 -7.50 -5.28
C SER A 188 -15.36 -7.79 -6.63
N GLY A 189 -15.46 -9.03 -7.14
CA GLY A 189 -14.89 -9.44 -8.43
C GLY A 189 -13.71 -10.40 -8.30
N GLU A 190 -13.02 -10.63 -9.41
CA GLU A 190 -11.84 -11.50 -9.47
C GLU A 190 -10.68 -10.90 -8.68
N ASN A 191 -9.86 -11.73 -8.05
CA ASN A 191 -8.68 -11.23 -7.37
C ASN A 191 -7.61 -10.72 -8.35
N SER A 192 -7.52 -11.34 -9.53
CA SER A 192 -6.67 -10.90 -10.65
C SER A 192 -6.97 -9.46 -11.05
N GLU A 193 -8.25 -9.09 -11.17
CA GLU A 193 -8.69 -7.72 -11.50
C GLU A 193 -8.17 -6.69 -10.48
N TYR A 194 -8.19 -7.03 -9.18
CA TYR A 194 -7.60 -6.18 -8.15
C TYR A 194 -6.11 -5.93 -8.39
N LEU A 195 -5.35 -7.00 -8.63
CA LEU A 195 -3.91 -6.93 -8.85
C LEU A 195 -3.58 -6.11 -10.11
N LEU A 196 -4.29 -6.36 -11.21
CA LEU A 196 -4.04 -5.68 -12.48
C LEU A 196 -4.41 -4.19 -12.42
N ASN A 197 -5.53 -3.84 -11.77
CA ASN A 197 -5.89 -2.45 -11.54
C ASN A 197 -4.86 -1.71 -10.67
N LEU A 198 -4.37 -2.36 -9.62
CA LEU A 198 -3.30 -1.81 -8.80
C LEU A 198 -2.00 -1.66 -9.60
N GLY A 199 -1.58 -2.70 -10.33
CA GLY A 199 -0.37 -2.69 -11.15
C GLY A 199 -0.37 -1.56 -12.19
N ASN A 200 -1.50 -1.36 -12.87
CA ASN A 200 -1.66 -0.25 -13.82
C ASN A 200 -1.56 1.11 -13.14
N ALA A 201 -2.26 1.30 -12.02
CA ALA A 201 -2.23 2.56 -11.29
C ALA A 201 -0.84 2.90 -10.73
N ILE A 202 -0.09 1.90 -10.24
CA ILE A 202 1.29 2.09 -9.79
C ILE A 202 2.21 2.42 -10.96
N LYS A 203 2.05 1.76 -12.12
CA LYS A 203 2.83 2.06 -13.32
C LYS A 203 2.68 3.52 -13.77
N GLU A 204 1.51 4.11 -13.61
CA GLU A 204 1.28 5.54 -13.88
C GLU A 204 2.05 6.44 -12.90
N LEU A 205 2.04 6.12 -11.60
CA LEU A 205 2.81 6.84 -10.58
C LEU A 205 4.32 6.75 -10.83
N GLU A 206 4.78 5.58 -11.27
CA GLU A 206 6.19 5.31 -11.58
C GLU A 206 6.69 5.97 -12.87
N ALA A 207 5.81 6.47 -13.74
CA ALA A 207 6.18 6.93 -15.09
C ALA A 207 7.20 8.08 -15.09
N ARG A 208 7.26 8.86 -13.99
CA ARG A 208 8.15 10.02 -13.82
C ARG A 208 9.19 9.81 -12.72
N SER A 209 9.43 8.56 -12.29
CA SER A 209 10.36 8.26 -11.21
C SER A 209 11.18 7.00 -11.49
N SER A 210 12.40 6.99 -10.96
CA SER A 210 13.26 5.80 -10.92
C SER A 210 12.81 4.77 -9.88
N MET A 211 11.99 5.16 -8.90
CA MET A 211 11.47 4.27 -7.87
C MET A 211 10.44 3.30 -8.45
N LYS A 212 10.67 1.99 -8.27
CA LYS A 212 9.82 0.91 -8.79
C LYS A 212 9.37 -0.03 -7.67
N ASP A 213 8.15 -0.55 -7.80
CA ASP A 213 7.63 -1.67 -7.01
C ASP A 213 7.89 -2.98 -7.75
N TYR A 214 9.12 -3.51 -7.59
CA TYR A 214 9.54 -4.74 -8.27
C TYR A 214 8.74 -5.97 -7.82
N TYR A 215 8.31 -6.01 -6.56
CA TYR A 215 7.45 -7.08 -6.04
C TYR A 215 6.10 -7.11 -6.79
N LEU A 216 5.44 -5.95 -6.91
CA LEU A 216 4.17 -5.85 -7.63
C LEU A 216 4.33 -6.19 -9.11
N GLN A 217 5.40 -5.71 -9.75
CA GLN A 217 5.70 -6.01 -11.16
C GLN A 217 5.90 -7.51 -11.38
N GLN A 218 6.66 -8.19 -10.51
CA GLN A 218 6.85 -9.63 -10.58
C GLN A 218 5.52 -10.37 -10.40
N LEU A 219 4.73 -9.99 -9.40
CA LEU A 219 3.45 -10.63 -9.11
C LEU A 219 2.44 -10.48 -10.26
N VAL A 220 2.37 -9.29 -10.87
CA VAL A 220 1.55 -9.04 -12.08
C VAL A 220 1.99 -9.96 -13.22
N THR A 221 3.30 -10.05 -13.49
CA THR A 221 3.83 -10.94 -14.53
C THR A 221 3.47 -12.39 -14.26
N SER A 222 3.67 -12.88 -13.03
CA SER A 222 3.36 -14.27 -12.67
C SER A 222 1.86 -14.59 -12.84
N VAL A 223 0.95 -13.70 -12.47
CA VAL A 223 -0.49 -13.90 -12.67
C VAL A 223 -0.85 -13.92 -14.16
N LEU A 224 -0.27 -13.02 -14.97
CA LEU A 224 -0.51 -13.00 -16.42
C LEU A 224 0.03 -14.24 -17.14
N GLU A 225 1.11 -14.83 -16.65
CA GLU A 225 1.67 -16.08 -17.19
C GLU A 225 0.83 -17.31 -16.83
N LEU A 226 0.22 -17.34 -15.65
CA LEU A 226 -0.68 -18.42 -15.23
C LEU A 226 -2.03 -18.41 -15.97
N SER A 227 -2.41 -17.27 -16.56
CA SER A 227 -3.65 -17.11 -17.33
C SER A 227 -3.52 -17.43 -18.83
N LYS A 228 -2.32 -17.82 -19.30
CA LYS A 228 -2.06 -18.25 -20.69
C LYS A 228 -2.27 -19.74 -20.83
#